data_AF-A0A0N4X5S5-F1
#
_entry.id   AF-A0A0N4X5S5-F1
#
_cell.length_a   1.000
_cell.length_b   1.000
_cell.length_c   1.000
_cell.angle_alpha   90.00
_cell.angle_beta   90.00
_cell.angle_gamma   90.00
#
_symmetry.space_group_name_H-M   'P 1'
#
loop_
_entity.id
_entity.type
_entity.pdbx_description
1 polymer ?
#
loop_
_entity_poly.entity_id
_entity_poly.type
_entity_poly.pdbx_seq_one_letter_code
_entity_poly.pdbx_strand_id
1 'polypeptide(L)'
;LAPSISGKRMRVEPISIKHKSRDTQTSVGLTTMDRMVSIEDIIEGSTVLVIWNDRHNAYMLFSSSAYSHFVKESSVRRLGLATVFPSLPRRNWILGKVSHLDLCIIRKADNRYNLPVETKVYRVDVDPLDVQSKRVPA
;
A
#
# COMPACT_ATOMS: atom_id res chain seq x y z
N LEU A 1 19.71 77.97 38.04
CA LEU A 1 18.52 77.16 38.38
C LEU A 1 17.51 77.26 37.25
N ALA A 2 17.24 76.15 36.55
CA ALA A 2 15.94 75.72 36.00
C ALA A 2 16.13 74.33 35.35
N PRO A 3 15.20 73.37 35.49
CA PRO A 3 15.42 71.96 35.15
C PRO A 3 15.00 71.58 33.73
N SER A 4 15.70 70.59 33.16
CA SER A 4 15.44 69.98 31.85
C SER A 4 14.17 69.12 31.87
N ILE A 5 13.27 69.33 30.90
CA ILE A 5 11.99 68.63 30.79
C ILE A 5 12.16 67.30 30.05
N SER A 6 11.75 66.24 30.75
CA SER A 6 11.67 64.84 30.36
C SER A 6 10.84 64.60 29.09
N GLY A 7 11.48 64.07 28.04
CA GLY A 7 10.81 63.40 26.93
C GLY A 7 11.08 61.89 26.96
N LYS A 8 10.25 61.10 27.65
CA LYS A 8 10.32 59.64 27.59
C LYS A 8 9.81 59.17 26.22
N ARG A 9 10.73 58.83 25.31
CA ARG A 9 10.41 58.13 24.06
C ARG A 9 10.00 56.69 24.40
N MET A 10 8.72 56.37 24.24
CA MET A 10 8.18 55.01 24.41
C MET A 10 8.86 54.08 23.40
N ARG A 11 9.52 53.03 23.91
CA ARG A 11 10.19 52.02 23.10
C ARG A 11 9.11 51.07 22.56
N VAL A 12 8.80 51.18 21.27
CA VAL A 12 8.00 50.19 20.55
C VAL A 12 8.94 49.11 20.03
N GLU A 13 8.87 47.92 20.61
CA GLU A 13 9.56 46.75 20.07
C GLU A 13 8.73 46.15 18.93
N PRO A 14 9.35 45.78 17.79
CA PRO A 14 8.64 45.17 16.69
C PRO A 14 8.11 43.80 17.12
N ILE A 15 6.80 43.59 16.96
CA ILE A 15 6.17 42.29 17.15
C ILE A 15 6.71 41.36 16.07
N SER A 16 7.57 40.42 16.43
CA SER A 16 8.04 39.39 15.51
C SER A 16 6.92 38.39 15.27
N ILE A 17 6.14 38.61 14.22
CA ILE A 17 5.18 37.62 13.74
C ILE A 17 5.99 36.51 13.09
N LYS A 18 6.26 35.43 13.84
CA LYS A 18 6.81 34.20 13.28
C LYS A 18 5.75 33.58 12.38
N HIS A 19 5.83 33.85 11.08
CA HIS A 19 5.13 33.07 10.08
C HIS A 19 5.71 31.65 10.11
N LYS A 20 5.02 30.72 10.77
CA LYS A 20 5.36 29.31 10.75
C LYS A 20 5.02 28.80 9.35
N SER A 21 6.03 28.69 8.49
CA SER A 21 5.89 28.08 7.17
C SER A 21 5.23 26.71 7.32
N ARG A 22 4.16 26.45 6.56
CA ARG A 22 3.43 25.18 6.55
C ARG A 22 4.13 24.16 5.66
N ASP A 23 5.45 24.06 5.77
CA ASP A 23 6.21 23.01 5.09
C ASP A 23 6.26 21.78 6.00
N THR A 24 5.11 21.13 6.16
CA THR A 24 5.07 19.77 6.71
C THR A 24 5.62 18.82 5.66
N GLN A 25 6.94 18.65 5.63
CA GLN A 25 7.59 17.61 4.84
C GLN A 25 7.47 16.29 5.58
N THR A 26 6.63 15.38 5.08
CA THR A 26 6.53 14.01 5.61
C THR A 26 7.75 13.21 5.16
N SER A 27 8.68 12.96 6.08
CA SER A 27 9.79 12.03 5.84
C SER A 27 9.29 10.60 6.03
N VAL A 28 9.19 9.85 4.94
CA VAL A 28 8.82 8.44 4.96
C VAL A 28 10.10 7.60 4.97
N GLY A 29 10.35 6.90 6.07
CA GLY A 29 11.46 5.96 6.16
C GLY A 29 11.26 4.77 5.22
N LEU A 30 12.36 4.18 4.74
CA LEU A 30 12.33 3.02 3.83
C LEU A 30 11.50 1.85 4.39
N THR A 31 11.59 1.61 5.69
CA THR A 31 10.80 0.55 6.38
C THR A 31 9.31 0.86 6.43
N THR A 32 8.94 2.14 6.41
CA THR A 32 7.54 2.58 6.31
C THR A 32 7.04 2.39 4.87
N MET A 33 7.88 2.62 3.87
CA MET A 33 7.54 2.40 2.45
C MET A 33 7.20 0.93 2.17
N ASP A 34 7.88 -0.02 2.83
CA ASP A 34 7.56 -1.45 2.72
C ASP A 34 6.13 -1.82 3.16
N ARG A 35 5.44 -0.92 3.88
CA ARG A 35 4.06 -1.13 4.33
C ARG A 35 3.04 -0.31 3.53
N MET A 36 3.48 0.49 2.55
CA MET A 36 2.59 1.26 1.70
C MET A 36 2.03 0.37 0.60
N VAL A 37 0.70 0.26 0.52
CA VAL A 37 0.02 -0.59 -0.47
C VAL A 37 -0.07 0.15 -1.80
N SER A 38 0.56 -0.41 -2.84
CA SER A 38 0.38 0.01 -4.23
C SER A 38 -0.98 -0.45 -4.74
N ILE A 39 -1.77 0.49 -5.25
CA ILE A 39 -3.06 0.23 -5.91
C ILE A 39 -2.97 0.43 -7.44
N GLU A 40 -1.99 1.23 -7.88
CA GLU A 40 -1.63 1.50 -9.28
C GLU A 40 -0.16 1.15 -9.49
N ASP A 41 0.24 1.02 -10.76
CA ASP A 41 1.61 0.73 -11.17
C ASP A 41 2.26 -0.41 -10.37
N ILE A 42 1.50 -1.49 -10.18
CA ILE A 42 1.95 -2.66 -9.42
C ILE A 42 3.07 -3.34 -10.20
N ILE A 43 4.25 -3.34 -9.61
CA ILE A 43 5.47 -3.94 -10.15
C ILE A 43 6.05 -4.94 -9.15
N GLU A 44 7.10 -5.64 -9.56
CA GLU A 44 7.87 -6.47 -8.65
C GLU A 44 8.44 -5.64 -7.50
N GLY A 45 8.31 -6.15 -6.27
CA GLY A 45 8.65 -5.43 -5.05
C GLY A 45 7.54 -4.54 -4.50
N SER A 46 6.43 -4.30 -5.22
CA SER A 46 5.30 -3.56 -4.66
C SER A 46 4.66 -4.33 -3.49
N THR A 47 4.37 -3.60 -2.41
CA THR A 47 3.51 -4.10 -1.34
C THR A 47 2.06 -3.98 -1.77
N VAL A 48 1.29 -5.07 -1.68
CA VAL A 48 -0.05 -5.18 -2.25
C VAL A 48 -1.04 -5.78 -1.26
N LEU A 49 -2.31 -5.45 -1.44
CA LEU A 49 -3.41 -6.07 -0.71
C LEU A 49 -4.01 -7.19 -1.56
N VAL A 50 -3.87 -8.43 -1.09
CA VAL A 50 -4.49 -9.60 -1.68
C VAL A 50 -5.88 -9.77 -1.07
N ILE A 51 -6.91 -9.89 -1.91
CA ILE A 51 -8.30 -10.04 -1.50
C ILE A 51 -8.95 -11.24 -2.20
N TRP A 52 -9.86 -11.92 -1.50
CA TRP A 52 -10.72 -12.91 -2.09
C TRP A 52 -11.81 -12.22 -2.95
N ASN A 53 -12.03 -12.74 -4.16
CA ASN A 53 -13.09 -12.27 -5.05
C ASN A 53 -14.08 -13.40 -5.33
N ASP A 54 -15.32 -13.26 -4.87
CA ASP A 54 -16.36 -14.29 -5.04
C ASP A 54 -16.81 -14.48 -6.49
N ARG A 55 -16.83 -13.41 -7.29
CA ARG A 55 -17.24 -13.47 -8.71
C ARG A 55 -16.30 -14.37 -9.52
N HIS A 56 -15.00 -14.27 -9.24
CA HIS A 56 -13.99 -15.06 -9.93
C HIS A 56 -13.55 -16.30 -9.17
N ASN A 57 -14.07 -16.51 -7.94
CA ASN A 57 -13.69 -17.59 -7.04
C ASN A 57 -12.16 -17.72 -6.91
N ALA A 58 -11.47 -16.58 -6.75
CA ALA A 58 -10.01 -16.50 -6.75
C ALA A 58 -9.49 -15.36 -5.88
N TYR A 59 -8.26 -15.49 -5.39
CA TYR A 59 -7.53 -14.37 -4.80
C TYR A 59 -6.97 -13.45 -5.88
N MET A 60 -7.16 -12.16 -5.70
CA MET A 60 -6.76 -11.09 -6.61
C MET A 60 -6.07 -9.96 -5.85
N LEU A 61 -5.29 -9.14 -6.55
CA LEU A 61 -4.81 -7.89 -5.95
C LEU A 61 -5.91 -6.83 -5.99
N PHE A 62 -6.03 -6.06 -4.91
CA PHE A 62 -6.82 -4.83 -4.92
C PHE A 62 -6.04 -3.77 -5.71
N SER A 63 -6.60 -3.37 -6.85
CA SER A 63 -5.97 -2.43 -7.77
C SER A 63 -7.03 -1.60 -8.51
N SER A 64 -6.69 -0.36 -8.85
CA SER A 64 -7.46 0.49 -9.79
C SER A 64 -7.01 0.34 -11.24
N SER A 65 -6.09 -0.59 -11.54
CA SER A 65 -5.66 -0.90 -12.90
C SER A 65 -6.82 -1.38 -13.78
N ALA A 66 -6.73 -1.08 -15.08
CA ALA A 66 -7.64 -1.63 -16.09
C ALA A 66 -7.54 -3.17 -16.21
N TYR A 67 -6.43 -3.76 -15.77
CA TYR A 67 -6.21 -5.20 -15.82
C TYR A 67 -6.49 -5.86 -14.47
N SER A 68 -7.13 -7.04 -14.52
CA SER A 68 -7.31 -7.90 -13.36
C SER A 68 -6.00 -8.62 -13.01
N HIS A 69 -5.65 -8.64 -11.73
CA HIS A 69 -4.43 -9.26 -11.21
C HIS A 69 -4.77 -10.50 -10.38
N PHE A 70 -4.60 -11.69 -10.94
CA PHE A 70 -4.90 -12.96 -10.28
C PHE A 70 -3.68 -13.51 -9.55
N VAL A 71 -3.83 -13.84 -8.28
CA VAL A 71 -2.76 -14.45 -7.49
C VAL A 71 -2.64 -15.93 -7.84
N LYS A 72 -1.43 -16.40 -8.12
CA LYS A 72 -1.19 -17.81 -8.45
C LYS A 72 -1.44 -18.72 -7.24
N GLU A 73 -1.89 -19.94 -7.51
CA GLU A 73 -2.21 -20.95 -6.48
C GLU A 73 -1.00 -21.29 -5.58
N SER A 74 0.21 -21.26 -6.14
CA SER A 74 1.47 -21.39 -5.42
C SER A 74 1.59 -20.34 -4.31
N SER A 75 1.30 -19.08 -4.61
CA SER A 75 1.34 -17.98 -3.64
C SER A 75 0.19 -18.04 -2.65
N VAL A 76 -1.02 -18.42 -3.08
CA VAL A 76 -2.16 -18.63 -2.16
C VAL A 76 -1.81 -19.64 -1.07
N ARG A 77 -1.19 -20.77 -1.43
CA ARG A 77 -0.72 -21.77 -0.46
C ARG A 77 0.39 -21.21 0.43
N ARG A 78 1.37 -20.51 -0.15
CA ARG A 78 2.50 -19.91 0.58
C ARG A 78 2.05 -18.87 1.62
N LEU A 79 1.01 -18.10 1.30
CA LEU A 79 0.41 -17.10 2.17
C LEU A 79 -0.54 -17.69 3.23
N GLY A 80 -0.76 -19.01 3.23
CA GLY A 80 -1.69 -19.67 4.15
C GLY A 80 -3.16 -19.30 3.89
N LEU A 81 -3.50 -18.91 2.66
CA LEU A 81 -4.85 -18.50 2.25
C LEU A 81 -5.71 -19.64 1.71
N ALA A 82 -5.07 -20.77 1.40
CA ALA A 82 -5.75 -21.97 0.93
C ALA A 82 -6.67 -22.50 2.03
N THR A 83 -7.97 -22.58 1.74
CA THR A 83 -8.94 -23.19 2.65
C THR A 83 -8.75 -24.70 2.63
N VAL A 84 -8.18 -25.25 3.70
CA VAL A 84 -7.93 -26.70 3.82
C VAL A 84 -9.25 -27.46 4.09
N PHE A 85 -10.23 -26.80 4.72
CA PHE A 85 -11.52 -27.40 5.06
C PHE A 85 -12.69 -26.45 4.72
N PRO A 86 -13.81 -26.97 4.18
CA PRO A 86 -15.01 -26.15 3.89
C PRO A 86 -15.63 -25.48 5.12
N SER A 87 -15.39 -26.04 6.31
CA SER A 87 -15.95 -25.56 7.57
C SER A 87 -15.17 -24.41 8.22
N LEU A 88 -13.95 -24.13 7.74
CA LEU A 88 -13.14 -23.05 8.29
C LEU A 88 -13.44 -21.72 7.58
N PRO A 89 -13.59 -20.62 8.33
CA PRO A 89 -13.78 -19.31 7.72
C PRO A 89 -12.56 -18.96 6.86
N ARG A 90 -12.81 -18.67 5.58
CA ARG A 90 -11.79 -18.24 4.63
C ARG A 90 -11.17 -16.92 5.09
N ARG A 91 -9.84 -16.82 5.00
CA ARG A 91 -9.14 -15.55 5.23
C ARG A 91 -9.35 -14.63 4.02
N ASN A 92 -10.23 -13.65 4.14
CA ASN A 92 -10.64 -12.83 2.99
C ASN A 92 -9.54 -11.91 2.43
N TRP A 93 -8.52 -11.56 3.22
CA TRP A 93 -7.45 -10.68 2.77
C TRP A 93 -6.13 -10.89 3.52
N ILE A 94 -5.03 -10.51 2.88
CA ILE A 94 -3.69 -10.42 3.47
C ILE A 94 -2.84 -9.40 2.72
N LEU A 95 -1.85 -8.81 3.39
CA LEU A 95 -0.81 -8.05 2.70
C LEU A 95 0.29 -8.99 2.20
N GLY A 96 0.87 -8.69 1.05
CA GLY A 96 2.03 -9.41 0.54
C GLY A 96 2.92 -8.51 -0.31
N LYS A 97 4.05 -9.06 -0.74
CA LYS A 97 4.98 -8.38 -1.64
C LYS A 97 5.01 -9.11 -2.97
N VAL A 98 4.83 -8.38 -4.06
CA VAL A 98 4.86 -8.97 -5.40
C VAL A 98 6.26 -9.43 -5.72
N SER A 99 6.43 -10.68 -6.10
CA SER A 99 7.72 -11.22 -6.54
C SER A 99 7.79 -11.42 -8.05
N HIS A 100 6.66 -11.65 -8.73
CA HIS A 100 6.64 -11.75 -10.19
C HIS A 100 5.28 -11.42 -10.79
N LEU A 101 5.27 -10.88 -12.01
CA LEU A 101 4.07 -10.52 -12.77
C LEU A 101 4.15 -11.05 -14.21
N ASP A 102 3.18 -11.88 -14.61
CA ASP A 102 3.04 -12.37 -15.98
C ASP A 102 1.81 -11.77 -16.66
N LEU A 103 2.00 -11.07 -17.79
CA LEU A 103 0.88 -10.66 -18.63
C LEU A 103 0.40 -11.85 -19.48
N CYS A 104 -0.84 -12.27 -19.26
CA CYS A 104 -1.46 -13.42 -19.89
C CYS A 104 -2.68 -13.02 -20.72
N ILE A 105 -3.02 -13.83 -21.73
CA ILE A 105 -4.24 -13.68 -22.53
C ILE A 105 -5.10 -14.94 -22.33
N ILE A 106 -6.39 -14.74 -22.05
CA ILE A 106 -7.36 -15.83 -21.94
C ILE A 106 -7.61 -16.41 -23.33
N ARG A 107 -7.28 -17.70 -23.51
CA ARG A 107 -7.47 -18.40 -24.80
C ARG A 107 -8.69 -19.32 -24.84
N LYS A 108 -9.23 -19.70 -23.68
CA LYS A 108 -10.33 -20.66 -23.57
C LYS A 108 -11.59 -19.96 -23.06
N ALA A 109 -12.74 -20.23 -23.69
CA ALA A 109 -14.02 -19.68 -23.27
C ALA A 109 -14.43 -20.18 -21.89
N ASP A 110 -14.26 -21.48 -21.63
CA ASP A 110 -14.36 -22.05 -20.30
C ASP A 110 -12.99 -21.98 -19.61
N ASN A 111 -12.82 -20.99 -18.72
CA ASN A 111 -11.61 -20.79 -17.94
C ASN A 111 -11.95 -20.55 -16.48
N ARG A 112 -10.99 -20.91 -15.61
CA ARG A 112 -11.10 -20.82 -14.14
C ARG A 112 -11.37 -19.41 -13.58
N TYR A 113 -11.29 -18.37 -14.41
CA TYR A 113 -11.52 -16.98 -14.01
C TYR A 113 -12.87 -16.44 -14.50
N ASN A 114 -13.63 -17.22 -15.26
CA ASN A 114 -14.92 -16.82 -15.83
C ASN A 114 -14.82 -15.52 -16.64
N LEU A 115 -13.74 -15.35 -17.41
CA LEU A 115 -13.50 -14.17 -18.23
C LEU A 115 -13.70 -14.47 -19.73
N PRO A 116 -14.06 -13.47 -20.56
CA PRO A 116 -14.13 -13.63 -22.00
C PRO A 116 -12.78 -14.02 -22.63
N VAL A 117 -12.84 -14.68 -23.79
CA VAL A 117 -11.64 -14.97 -24.61
C VAL A 117 -10.99 -13.66 -25.07
N GLU A 118 -9.67 -13.69 -25.26
CA GLU A 118 -8.81 -12.55 -25.58
C GLU A 118 -8.71 -11.46 -24.48
N THR A 119 -9.30 -11.69 -23.31
CA THR A 119 -9.09 -10.82 -22.14
C THR A 119 -7.64 -10.91 -21.67
N LYS A 120 -7.00 -9.75 -21.49
CA LYS A 120 -5.65 -9.63 -20.90
C LYS A 120 -5.74 -9.55 -19.38
N VAL A 121 -4.90 -10.30 -18.68
CA VAL A 121 -4.85 -10.34 -17.22
C VAL A 121 -3.41 -10.48 -16.74
N TYR A 122 -3.12 -10.01 -15.53
CA TYR A 122 -1.87 -10.34 -14.86
C TYR A 122 -2.04 -11.57 -13.99
N ARG A 123 -1.07 -12.48 -14.04
CA ARG A 123 -0.91 -13.56 -13.05
C ARG A 123 0.28 -13.23 -12.17
N VAL A 124 0.05 -13.18 -10.87
CA VAL A 124 1.00 -12.61 -9.93
C VAL A 124 1.47 -13.64 -8.92
N ASP A 125 2.79 -13.73 -8.72
CA ASP A 125 3.38 -14.37 -7.56
C ASP A 125 3.54 -13.33 -6.45
N VAL A 126 3.07 -13.70 -5.26
CA VAL A 126 3.12 -12.89 -4.05
C VAL A 126 3.79 -13.68 -2.94
N ASP A 127 4.73 -13.04 -2.26
CA ASP A 127 5.39 -13.56 -1.08
C ASP A 127 4.85 -12.91 0.20
N PRO A 128 4.92 -13.61 1.34
CA PRO A 128 4.56 -13.02 2.63
C PRO A 128 5.40 -11.78 2.92
N LEU A 129 4.78 -10.73 3.46
CA LEU A 129 5.54 -9.62 4.03
C LEU A 129 6.29 -10.10 5.27
N ASP A 130 7.59 -9.82 5.32
CA ASP A 130 8.35 -9.96 6.55
C ASP A 130 7.95 -8.83 7.52
N VAL A 131 6.95 -9.12 8.36
CA VAL A 131 6.49 -8.20 9.41
C VAL A 131 7.32 -8.35 10.68
N GLN A 132 8.49 -9.01 10.65
CA GLN A 132 9.44 -8.85 11.74
C GLN A 132 9.95 -7.40 11.75
N SER A 133 9.15 -6.53 12.38
CA SER A 133 9.65 -5.42 13.16
C SER A 133 10.86 -5.97 13.88
N LYS A 134 12.05 -5.48 13.51
CA LYS A 134 13.20 -5.56 14.40
C LYS A 134 12.69 -4.98 15.71
N ARG A 135 12.23 -5.83 16.63
CA ARG A 135 12.01 -5.47 18.01
C ARG A 135 13.39 -5.03 18.45
N VAL A 136 13.60 -3.72 18.53
CA VAL A 136 14.79 -3.19 19.19
C VAL A 136 14.74 -3.81 20.58
N PRO A 137 15.70 -4.68 20.97
CA PRO A 137 15.76 -5.18 22.33
C PRO A 137 15.87 -3.97 23.25
N ALA A 138 15.05 -3.96 24.30
CA ALA A 138 15.13 -2.98 25.38
C ALA A 138 16.50 -3.03 26.07
#